data_AF-A0A7Y5NY25-F1
#
_entry.id   AF-A0A7Y5NY25-F1
#
_cell.length_a   1.000
_cell.length_b   1.000
_cell.length_c   1.000
_cell.angle_alpha   90.00
_cell.angle_beta   90.00
_cell.angle_gamma   90.00
#
_symmetry.space_group_name_H-M   'P 1'
#
loop_
_entity.id
_entity.type
_entity.pdbx_description
1 polymer ?
#
loop_
_entity_poly.entity_id
_entity_poly.type
_entity_poly.pdbx_seq_one_letter_code
_entity_poly.pdbx_strand_id
1 'polypeptide(L)'
;MLPFKAFISLAALAALTACGSTTEQPARPVGPAAVTLGDIPDVYRAFGYNACRAGDNCARTFSVRVGVDLGTSGTNAVDNPRAQIKNPDPEWIPEWSRLPEGKAGAHYAFEALALAAIHKSYRADCDKAYAAYDRDLTARLDKLDKDVAAKNRDPNPYDRLAGLLSLEPPKPDKSRMHAFAEGSDPVRYRWETAVFEAFEDTKRTFVYGFDGYAPNDALLGVMYARQPKDFEQDAFCMMAASGKVAGIAPLPDTSSWDSGVRSMVRLYVPDERAQQIRRREGELADVTRAKFAKVKVANPQLPPGVREMSLGKVESFSRDGKKAIVTSLVTREEQQGSKRIVSDDRATAMFDDWPSGVVLEPNDSVSFYGAEVAVQELQLKSTPEVEHRSRQYQLDGKHVTKIVSKGKTTVYFR
;
A
#
# COMPACT_ATOMS: atom_id res chain seq x y z
N MET A 1 3.69 -35.50 -13.41
CA MET A 1 3.79 -36.89 -12.90
C MET A 1 4.80 -37.64 -13.74
N LEU A 2 5.99 -37.87 -13.19
CA LEU A 2 6.99 -38.85 -13.62
C LEU A 2 7.95 -38.98 -12.41
N PRO A 3 7.96 -40.11 -11.68
CA PRO A 3 8.87 -40.36 -10.57
C PRO A 3 10.09 -41.15 -11.08
N PHE A 4 11.27 -41.04 -10.47
CA PHE A 4 12.26 -42.15 -10.38
C PHE A 4 13.58 -41.69 -9.71
N LYS A 5 13.83 -42.15 -8.49
CA LYS A 5 14.89 -43.12 -8.13
C LYS A 5 15.27 -43.03 -6.65
N ALA A 6 14.92 -44.10 -5.93
CA ALA A 6 15.53 -44.51 -4.68
C ALA A 6 16.76 -45.39 -4.96
N PHE A 7 17.76 -45.33 -4.09
CA PHE A 7 18.80 -46.35 -3.88
C PHE A 7 19.04 -46.42 -2.36
N ILE A 8 18.52 -47.46 -1.69
CA ILE A 8 19.16 -48.72 -1.30
C ILE A 8 20.13 -48.59 -0.12
N SER A 9 19.72 -49.25 0.96
CA SER A 9 20.37 -49.52 2.24
C SER A 9 21.70 -50.27 2.13
N LEU A 10 22.56 -50.11 3.16
CA LEU A 10 23.39 -51.21 3.63
C LEU A 10 23.48 -51.17 5.16
N ALA A 11 23.03 -52.25 5.78
CA ALA A 11 23.23 -52.56 7.19
C ALA A 11 24.46 -53.45 7.34
N ALA A 12 25.20 -53.30 8.44
CA ALA A 12 26.21 -54.25 8.89
C ALA A 12 26.12 -54.42 10.42
N LEU A 13 25.53 -55.55 10.83
CA LEU A 13 25.83 -56.31 12.05
C LEU A 13 27.20 -56.99 11.85
N ALA A 14 28.04 -57.39 12.81
CA ALA A 14 28.01 -57.56 14.27
C ALA A 14 29.45 -57.87 14.71
N ALA A 15 29.78 -57.77 16.01
CA ALA A 15 30.35 -58.86 16.82
C ALA A 15 30.81 -58.40 18.22
N LEU A 16 30.50 -59.26 19.19
CA LEU A 16 30.79 -59.17 20.63
C LEU A 16 32.23 -59.54 21.00
N THR A 17 32.69 -59.03 22.16
CA THR A 17 33.43 -59.69 23.28
C THR A 17 34.13 -58.59 24.10
N ALA A 18 34.49 -58.66 25.39
CA ALA A 18 34.03 -59.33 26.60
C ALA A 18 34.75 -58.60 27.78
N CYS A 19 34.15 -58.68 28.98
CA CYS A 19 34.78 -58.53 30.32
C CYS A 19 35.27 -57.16 30.84
N GLY A 20 34.49 -56.61 31.78
CA GLY A 20 34.97 -56.35 33.15
C GLY A 20 35.55 -54.98 33.49
N SER A 21 34.78 -54.15 34.19
CA SER A 21 35.28 -53.27 35.27
C SER A 21 34.13 -52.46 35.88
N THR A 22 34.00 -52.53 37.21
CA THR A 22 33.51 -51.49 38.14
C THR A 22 32.36 -50.58 37.69
N THR A 23 31.24 -50.69 38.41
CA THR A 23 30.18 -49.69 38.52
C THR A 23 30.75 -48.36 39.05
N GLU A 24 31.32 -47.56 38.15
CA GLU A 24 31.52 -46.15 38.36
C GLU A 24 30.31 -45.44 37.75
N GLN A 25 29.46 -44.95 38.64
CA GLN A 25 28.29 -44.15 38.31
C GLN A 25 28.78 -42.97 37.46
N PRO A 26 28.28 -42.77 36.22
CA PRO A 26 28.69 -41.62 35.43
C PRO A 26 28.41 -40.37 36.26
N ALA A 27 29.45 -39.53 36.43
CA ALA A 27 29.34 -38.26 37.12
C ALA A 27 28.08 -37.55 36.62
N ARG A 28 27.20 -37.16 37.55
CA ARG A 28 26.04 -36.34 37.25
C ARG A 28 26.51 -35.19 36.35
N PRO A 29 25.77 -34.83 35.28
CA PRO A 29 26.08 -33.61 34.56
C PRO A 29 26.12 -32.49 35.59
N VAL A 30 27.24 -31.78 35.66
CA VAL A 30 27.37 -30.55 36.42
C VAL A 30 26.20 -29.68 35.94
N GLY A 31 25.19 -29.53 36.79
CA GLY A 31 24.06 -28.66 36.50
C GLY A 31 24.60 -27.27 36.17
N PRO A 32 23.88 -26.46 35.38
CA PRO A 32 24.30 -25.09 35.11
C PRO A 32 24.68 -24.44 36.44
N ALA A 33 25.87 -23.84 36.50
CA ALA A 33 26.37 -23.15 37.69
C ALA A 33 25.25 -22.28 38.27
N ALA A 34 25.13 -22.23 39.60
CA ALA A 34 24.08 -21.46 40.26
C ALA A 34 24.23 -19.98 39.87
N VAL A 35 23.43 -19.55 38.90
CA VAL A 35 23.33 -18.17 38.43
C VAL A 35 22.84 -17.33 39.62
N THR A 36 23.53 -16.23 39.88
CA THR A 36 23.24 -15.33 41.02
C THR A 36 22.64 -14.02 40.52
N LEU A 37 22.13 -13.19 41.44
CA LEU A 37 21.69 -11.83 41.10
C LEU A 37 22.80 -10.99 40.45
N GLY A 38 24.08 -11.37 40.59
CA GLY A 38 25.21 -10.76 39.88
C GLY A 38 25.17 -10.90 38.36
N ASP A 39 24.43 -11.88 37.84
CA ASP A 39 24.32 -12.18 36.40
C ASP A 39 23.18 -11.41 35.72
N ILE A 40 22.41 -10.62 36.48
CA ILE A 40 21.30 -9.79 35.96
C ILE A 40 21.73 -8.89 34.79
N PRO A 41 22.87 -8.18 34.82
CA PRO A 41 23.29 -7.35 33.69
C PRO A 41 23.53 -8.14 32.40
N ASP A 42 24.01 -9.39 32.50
CA ASP A 42 24.28 -10.24 31.34
C ASP A 42 22.99 -10.79 30.76
N VAL A 43 22.09 -11.29 31.62
CA VAL A 43 20.77 -11.75 31.17
C VAL A 43 19.97 -10.58 30.61
N TYR A 44 19.97 -9.40 31.23
CA TYR A 44 19.29 -8.20 30.73
C TYR A 44 19.74 -7.83 29.32
N ARG A 45 21.05 -7.87 29.04
CA ARG A 45 21.59 -7.58 27.70
C ARG A 45 21.22 -8.64 26.66
N ALA A 46 21.13 -9.91 27.06
CA ALA A 46 20.83 -11.03 26.17
C ALA A 46 19.32 -11.31 26.01
N PHE A 47 18.48 -10.73 26.87
CA PHE A 47 17.04 -10.99 26.87
C PHE A 47 16.34 -10.12 25.82
N GLY A 48 15.82 -10.76 24.77
CA GLY A 48 15.13 -10.09 23.68
C GLY A 48 13.62 -10.31 23.68
N TYR A 49 12.87 -9.53 22.89
CA TYR A 49 11.43 -9.73 22.71
C TYR A 49 11.06 -11.12 22.15
N ASN A 50 11.95 -11.76 21.39
CA ASN A 50 11.79 -13.14 20.93
C ASN A 50 11.94 -14.19 22.04
N ALA A 51 12.39 -13.80 23.24
CA ALA A 51 12.56 -14.69 24.38
C ALA A 51 11.23 -15.00 25.11
N CYS A 52 10.15 -14.30 24.74
CA CYS A 52 8.84 -14.48 25.35
C CYS A 52 7.73 -14.64 24.32
N ARG A 53 6.82 -15.61 24.52
CA ARG A 53 5.66 -15.83 23.65
C ARG A 53 4.41 -15.18 24.25
N ALA A 54 3.40 -14.98 23.42
CA ALA A 54 2.09 -14.54 23.90
C ALA A 54 1.53 -15.52 24.94
N GLY A 55 1.12 -14.99 26.10
CA GLY A 55 0.62 -15.78 27.23
C GLY A 55 1.68 -16.29 28.21
N ASP A 56 2.97 -16.12 27.91
CA ASP A 56 4.05 -16.48 28.85
C ASP A 56 4.16 -15.42 29.96
N ASN A 57 4.53 -15.86 31.17
CA ASN A 57 4.99 -14.96 32.22
C ASN A 57 6.46 -14.58 31.93
N CYS A 58 6.68 -13.53 31.15
CA CYS A 58 8.03 -13.13 30.74
C CYS A 58 8.91 -12.72 31.92
N ALA A 59 8.34 -12.17 33.00
CA ALA A 59 9.08 -11.85 34.22
C ALA A 59 9.63 -13.13 34.87
N ARG A 60 8.85 -14.21 34.89
CA ARG A 60 9.32 -15.54 35.33
C ARG A 60 10.36 -16.12 34.38
N THR A 61 10.16 -16.03 33.06
CA THR A 61 11.17 -16.51 32.09
C THR A 61 12.50 -15.79 32.27
N PHE A 62 12.46 -14.48 32.53
CA PHE A 62 13.62 -13.68 32.87
C PHE A 62 14.25 -14.12 34.19
N SER A 63 13.45 -14.24 35.26
CA SER A 63 13.93 -14.61 36.60
C SER A 63 14.60 -15.99 36.59
N VAL A 64 14.03 -16.97 35.89
CA VAL A 64 14.60 -18.32 35.79
C VAL A 64 15.95 -18.29 35.08
N ARG A 65 16.14 -17.42 34.09
CA ARG A 65 17.44 -17.25 33.40
C ARG A 65 18.52 -16.64 34.29
N VAL A 66 18.14 -15.83 35.28
CA VAL A 66 19.05 -15.31 36.32
C VAL A 66 19.15 -16.24 37.55
N GLY A 67 18.61 -17.46 37.46
CA GLY A 67 18.70 -18.45 38.55
C GLY A 67 17.68 -18.28 39.67
N VAL A 68 16.64 -17.44 39.49
CA VAL A 68 15.63 -17.13 40.50
C VAL A 68 14.26 -17.67 40.09
N ASP A 69 13.68 -18.56 40.89
CA ASP A 69 12.31 -19.05 40.66
C ASP A 69 11.27 -18.21 41.42
N LEU A 70 10.50 -17.42 40.66
CA LEU A 70 9.36 -16.65 41.18
C LEU A 70 8.11 -17.52 41.43
N GLY A 71 8.21 -18.83 41.22
CA GLY A 71 7.09 -19.76 41.35
C GLY A 71 6.10 -19.66 40.19
N THR A 72 5.09 -20.53 40.22
CA THR A 72 4.10 -20.63 39.13
C THR A 72 3.27 -19.36 38.98
N SER A 73 2.97 -18.66 40.08
CA SER A 73 2.27 -17.37 40.07
C SER A 73 3.17 -16.19 39.67
N GLY A 74 4.49 -16.36 39.69
CA GLY A 74 5.45 -15.28 39.44
C GLY A 74 5.60 -14.27 40.57
N THR A 75 5.14 -14.59 41.79
CA THR A 75 5.05 -13.64 42.93
C THR A 75 5.71 -14.14 44.21
N ASN A 76 6.49 -15.23 44.16
CA ASN A 76 7.18 -15.73 45.34
C ASN A 76 8.13 -14.67 45.92
N ALA A 77 8.20 -14.60 47.26
CA ALA A 77 9.15 -13.73 47.94
C ALA A 77 10.57 -14.29 47.77
N VAL A 78 11.40 -13.56 47.02
CA VAL A 78 12.79 -13.93 46.68
C VAL A 78 13.72 -12.74 46.92
N ASP A 79 15.03 -12.94 46.75
CA ASP A 79 15.97 -11.82 46.82
C ASP A 79 15.69 -10.81 45.72
N ASN A 80 15.58 -9.54 46.10
CA ASN A 80 15.11 -8.47 45.24
C ASN A 80 16.28 -7.77 44.52
N PRO A 81 16.32 -7.77 43.17
CA PRO A 81 17.31 -7.02 42.41
C PRO A 81 17.43 -5.56 42.83
N ARG A 82 16.30 -4.93 43.16
CA ARG A 82 16.24 -3.51 43.54
C ARG A 82 16.99 -3.21 44.84
N ALA A 83 17.07 -4.16 45.76
CA ALA A 83 17.81 -4.00 47.02
C ALA A 83 19.34 -4.14 46.83
N GLN A 84 19.78 -4.79 45.75
CA GLN A 84 21.18 -5.19 45.59
C GLN A 84 21.89 -4.48 44.42
N ILE A 85 21.13 -3.97 43.45
CA ILE A 85 21.64 -3.43 42.19
C ILE A 85 21.15 -1.98 42.02
N LYS A 86 22.10 -1.05 41.82
CA LYS A 86 21.79 0.31 41.35
C LYS A 86 21.18 0.23 39.95
N ASN A 87 20.27 1.15 39.62
CA ASN A 87 19.51 1.14 38.36
C ASN A 87 20.36 0.66 37.16
N PRO A 88 20.11 -0.55 36.63
CA PRO A 88 20.97 -1.16 35.63
C PRO A 88 20.79 -0.54 34.24
N ASP A 89 19.70 0.19 34.00
CA ASP A 89 19.43 0.89 32.76
C ASP A 89 18.56 2.14 32.99
N PRO A 90 19.18 3.28 33.40
CA PRO A 90 18.44 4.51 33.68
C PRO A 90 17.69 5.09 32.48
N GLU A 91 18.07 4.74 31.26
CA GLU A 91 17.37 5.19 30.06
C GLU A 91 16.04 4.45 29.86
N TRP A 92 16.03 3.14 30.12
CA TRP A 92 14.86 2.28 29.88
C TRP A 92 14.01 2.03 31.13
N ILE A 93 14.58 2.23 32.33
CA ILE A 93 13.89 2.14 33.62
C ILE A 93 14.16 3.41 34.44
N PRO A 94 13.70 4.59 33.99
CA PRO A 94 14.01 5.86 34.64
C PRO A 94 13.54 5.91 36.10
N GLU A 95 12.49 5.16 36.44
CA GLU A 95 11.84 5.18 37.75
C GLU A 95 12.20 3.99 38.64
N TRP A 96 13.36 3.35 38.42
CA TRP A 96 13.85 2.20 39.21
C TRP A 96 13.77 2.40 40.73
N SER A 97 14.01 3.63 41.20
CA SER A 97 13.97 3.96 42.63
C SER A 97 12.58 3.81 43.26
N ARG A 98 11.49 3.86 42.47
CA ARG A 98 10.10 3.71 42.95
C ARG A 98 9.68 2.26 43.15
N LEU A 99 10.44 1.29 42.63
CA LEU A 99 10.14 -0.12 42.82
C LEU A 99 10.35 -0.52 44.30
N PRO A 100 9.50 -1.40 44.87
CA PRO A 100 9.68 -1.87 46.24
C PRO A 100 11.01 -2.61 46.41
N GLU A 101 11.72 -2.37 47.52
CA GLU A 101 13.00 -3.02 47.85
C GLU A 101 12.83 -4.36 48.59
N GLY A 102 11.68 -4.60 49.22
CA GLY A 102 11.42 -5.83 49.99
C GLY A 102 11.32 -7.09 49.13
N LYS A 103 11.58 -8.27 49.73
CA LYS A 103 11.52 -9.56 49.03
C LYS A 103 10.17 -9.87 48.38
N ALA A 104 9.07 -9.44 49.02
CA ALA A 104 7.71 -9.59 48.50
C ALA A 104 7.41 -8.70 47.27
N GLY A 105 8.28 -7.74 46.95
CA GLY A 105 8.18 -6.89 45.76
C GLY A 105 9.21 -7.21 44.68
N ALA A 106 9.96 -8.31 44.82
CA ALA A 106 11.00 -8.68 43.86
C ALA A 106 10.46 -8.94 42.45
N HIS A 107 9.23 -9.45 42.33
CA HIS A 107 8.59 -9.69 41.03
C HIS A 107 8.45 -8.42 40.21
N TYR A 108 8.13 -7.27 40.84
CA TYR A 108 8.05 -5.98 40.15
C TYR A 108 9.40 -5.56 39.55
N ALA A 109 10.51 -5.84 40.24
CA ALA A 109 11.84 -5.56 39.72
C ALA A 109 12.21 -6.46 38.53
N PHE A 110 11.91 -7.76 38.61
CA PHE A 110 12.11 -8.67 37.47
C PHE A 110 11.21 -8.34 36.28
N GLU A 111 9.98 -7.93 36.53
CA GLU A 111 9.04 -7.48 35.51
C GLU A 111 9.53 -6.20 34.82
N ALA A 112 10.02 -5.22 35.58
CA ALA A 112 10.60 -4.00 35.01
C ALA A 112 11.83 -4.30 34.13
N LEU A 113 12.73 -5.17 34.60
CA LEU A 113 13.90 -5.61 33.84
C LEU A 113 13.52 -6.37 32.56
N ALA A 114 12.57 -7.30 32.65
CA ALA A 114 12.09 -8.05 31.50
C ALA A 114 11.42 -7.13 30.47
N LEU A 115 10.56 -6.21 30.93
CA LEU A 115 9.84 -5.27 30.04
C LEU A 115 10.83 -4.38 29.30
N ALA A 116 11.78 -3.79 30.04
CA ALA A 116 12.79 -2.91 29.48
C ALA A 116 13.67 -3.63 28.46
N ALA A 117 14.12 -4.85 28.77
CA ALA A 117 14.93 -5.65 27.85
C ALA A 117 14.16 -5.99 26.55
N ILE A 118 12.89 -6.38 26.66
CA ILE A 118 12.01 -6.63 25.51
C ILE A 118 11.85 -5.36 24.68
N HIS A 119 11.49 -4.23 25.28
CA HIS A 119 11.24 -2.98 24.56
C HIS A 119 12.50 -2.43 23.91
N LYS A 120 13.64 -2.50 24.60
CA LYS A 120 14.95 -2.09 24.09
C LYS A 120 15.39 -2.91 22.90
N SER A 121 15.34 -4.24 23.02
CA SER A 121 15.69 -5.15 21.92
C SER A 121 14.74 -5.00 20.73
N TYR A 122 13.44 -4.86 20.99
CA TYR A 122 12.44 -4.62 19.95
C TYR A 122 12.71 -3.33 19.18
N ARG A 123 12.97 -2.22 19.90
CA ARG A 123 13.30 -0.93 19.28
C ARG A 123 14.54 -1.05 18.38
N ALA A 124 15.59 -1.70 18.85
CA ALA A 124 16.82 -1.88 18.06
C ALA A 124 16.59 -2.68 16.77
N ASP A 125 15.88 -3.81 16.85
CA ASP A 125 15.58 -4.64 15.67
C ASP A 125 14.61 -3.94 14.71
N CYS A 126 13.62 -3.24 15.24
CA CYS A 126 12.70 -2.43 14.44
C CYS A 126 13.43 -1.31 13.70
N ASP A 127 14.30 -0.56 14.38
CA ASP A 127 15.08 0.53 13.77
C ASP A 127 15.95 0.03 12.61
N LYS A 128 16.55 -1.15 12.78
CA LYS A 128 17.30 -1.82 11.72
C LYS A 128 16.40 -2.23 10.55
N ALA A 129 15.21 -2.77 10.82
CA ALA A 129 14.26 -3.15 9.79
C ALA A 129 13.72 -1.92 9.04
N TYR A 130 13.40 -0.84 9.75
CA TYR A 130 13.01 0.43 9.12
C TYR A 130 14.13 1.00 8.26
N ALA A 131 15.39 0.96 8.69
CA ALA A 131 16.51 1.41 7.86
C ALA A 131 16.68 0.58 6.56
N ALA A 132 16.31 -0.71 6.57
CA ALA A 132 16.27 -1.51 5.37
C ALA A 132 15.09 -1.11 4.46
N TYR A 133 13.90 -0.95 5.04
CA TYR A 133 12.69 -0.49 4.36
C TYR A 133 12.89 0.90 3.72
N ASP A 134 13.45 1.86 4.46
CA ASP A 134 13.69 3.24 4.04
C ASP A 134 14.62 3.32 2.83
N ARG A 135 15.67 2.49 2.79
CA ARG A 135 16.57 2.39 1.63
C ARG A 135 15.87 1.85 0.39
N ASP A 136 15.08 0.78 0.55
CA ASP A 136 14.30 0.21 -0.55
C ASP A 136 13.25 1.19 -1.07
N LEU A 137 12.49 1.80 -0.17
CA LEU A 137 11.47 2.79 -0.49
C LEU A 137 12.07 4.00 -1.21
N THR A 138 13.20 4.52 -0.74
CA THR A 138 13.90 5.64 -1.39
C THR A 138 14.32 5.26 -2.81
N ALA A 139 14.90 4.07 -3.01
CA ALA A 139 15.28 3.61 -4.34
C ALA A 139 14.07 3.45 -5.29
N ARG A 140 12.94 2.95 -4.79
CA ARG A 140 11.69 2.84 -5.56
C ARG A 140 11.10 4.20 -5.90
N LEU A 141 11.12 5.17 -4.97
CA LEU A 141 10.69 6.54 -5.22
C LEU A 141 11.58 7.25 -6.25
N ASP A 142 12.91 7.16 -6.10
CA ASP A 142 13.86 7.76 -7.04
C ASP A 142 13.68 7.22 -8.45
N LYS A 143 13.43 5.90 -8.57
CA LYS A 143 13.12 5.27 -9.85
C LYS A 143 11.81 5.80 -10.41
N LEU A 144 10.74 5.79 -9.61
CA LEU A 144 9.43 6.29 -10.03
C LEU A 144 9.51 7.76 -10.47
N ASP A 145 10.22 8.61 -9.75
CA ASP A 145 10.35 10.03 -10.10
C ASP A 145 11.08 10.24 -11.43
N LYS A 146 12.13 9.46 -11.70
CA LYS A 146 12.81 9.47 -13.01
C LYS A 146 11.88 9.01 -14.13
N ASP A 147 11.14 7.93 -13.91
CA ASP A 147 10.22 7.37 -14.90
C ASP A 147 9.05 8.34 -15.16
N VAL A 148 8.44 8.90 -14.11
CA VAL A 148 7.39 9.94 -14.20
C VAL A 148 7.90 11.16 -14.95
N ALA A 149 9.09 11.66 -14.60
CA ALA A 149 9.69 12.80 -15.30
C ALA A 149 9.96 12.51 -16.78
N ALA A 150 10.35 11.27 -17.13
CA ALA A 150 10.51 10.87 -18.51
C ALA A 150 9.16 10.84 -19.25
N LYS A 151 8.12 10.24 -18.67
CA LYS A 151 6.78 10.17 -19.28
C LYS A 151 6.12 11.55 -19.42
N ASN A 152 6.32 12.45 -18.46
CA ASN A 152 5.77 13.81 -18.52
C ASN A 152 6.36 14.66 -19.66
N ARG A 153 7.48 14.24 -20.27
CA ARG A 153 8.03 14.91 -21.46
C ARG A 153 7.28 14.57 -22.74
N ASP A 154 6.45 13.53 -22.74
CA ASP A 154 5.64 13.20 -23.92
C ASP A 154 4.66 14.34 -24.20
N PRO A 155 4.71 14.96 -25.40
CA PRO A 155 3.86 16.11 -25.73
C PRO A 155 2.42 15.69 -25.99
N ASN A 156 2.18 14.43 -26.37
CA ASN A 156 0.85 13.90 -26.58
C ASN A 156 0.21 13.46 -25.25
N PRO A 157 -0.97 14.00 -24.86
CA PRO A 157 -1.65 13.61 -23.64
C PRO A 157 -1.99 12.13 -23.51
N TYR A 158 -2.35 11.45 -24.61
CA TYR A 158 -2.68 10.02 -24.60
C TYR A 158 -1.45 9.17 -24.29
N ASP A 159 -0.32 9.47 -24.93
CA ASP A 159 0.92 8.72 -24.71
C ASP A 159 1.48 8.98 -23.31
N ARG A 160 1.40 10.24 -22.83
CA ARG A 160 1.78 10.61 -21.47
C ARG A 160 0.95 9.84 -20.45
N LEU A 161 -0.38 9.87 -20.55
CA LEU A 161 -1.28 9.19 -19.62
C LEU A 161 -1.09 7.66 -19.66
N ALA A 162 -0.97 7.06 -20.85
CA ALA A 162 -0.70 5.63 -20.99
C ALA A 162 0.66 5.26 -20.38
N GLY A 163 1.67 6.11 -20.61
CA GLY A 163 3.00 5.98 -20.05
C GLY A 163 2.99 6.02 -18.53
N LEU A 164 2.30 6.99 -17.92
CA LEU A 164 2.17 7.09 -16.46
C LEU A 164 1.40 5.91 -15.86
N LEU A 165 0.29 5.50 -16.48
CA LEU A 165 -0.50 4.35 -16.04
C LEU A 165 0.29 3.03 -16.12
N SER A 166 1.22 2.91 -17.07
CA SER A 166 2.13 1.75 -17.17
C SER A 166 3.14 1.65 -16.00
N LEU A 167 3.31 2.73 -15.22
CA LEU A 167 4.15 2.76 -14.02
C LEU A 167 3.39 2.35 -12.75
N GLU A 168 2.16 1.83 -12.87
CA GLU A 168 1.33 1.46 -11.73
C GLU A 168 2.09 0.52 -10.78
N PRO A 169 2.30 0.92 -9.50
CA PRO A 169 2.86 0.03 -8.50
C PRO A 169 1.95 -1.17 -8.26
N PRO A 170 2.48 -2.31 -7.76
CA PRO A 170 1.66 -3.48 -7.46
C PRO A 170 0.42 -3.13 -6.64
N LYS A 171 -0.71 -3.76 -6.97
CA LYS A 171 -1.96 -3.52 -6.25
C LYS A 171 -1.82 -4.00 -4.80
N PRO A 172 -2.31 -3.22 -3.82
CA PRO A 172 -2.22 -3.62 -2.42
C PRO A 172 -3.05 -4.88 -2.17
N ASP A 173 -2.49 -5.80 -1.39
CA ASP A 173 -3.26 -6.90 -0.83
C ASP A 173 -4.30 -6.31 0.15
N LYS A 174 -5.59 -6.56 -0.13
CA LYS A 174 -6.69 -6.06 0.71
C LYS A 174 -6.57 -6.49 2.17
N SER A 175 -5.96 -7.64 2.44
CA SER A 175 -5.75 -8.14 3.80
C SER A 175 -4.58 -7.45 4.53
N ARG A 176 -3.75 -6.70 3.80
CA ARG A 176 -2.53 -6.04 4.30
C ARG A 176 -2.48 -4.55 3.94
N MET A 177 -3.63 -3.91 3.81
CA MET A 177 -3.73 -2.51 3.41
C MET A 177 -3.36 -1.59 4.58
N HIS A 178 -2.12 -1.11 4.58
CA HIS A 178 -1.57 -0.20 5.58
C HIS A 178 -0.39 0.62 5.04
N ALA A 179 -0.02 1.70 5.72
CA ALA A 179 0.91 2.72 5.18
C ALA A 179 2.32 2.21 4.80
N PHE A 180 2.79 1.10 5.38
CA PHE A 180 4.10 0.51 5.07
C PHE A 180 4.04 -0.75 4.18
N ALA A 181 2.88 -1.10 3.63
CA ALA A 181 2.75 -2.20 2.68
C ALA A 181 2.94 -1.72 1.25
N GLU A 182 3.60 -2.54 0.44
CA GLU A 182 3.71 -2.31 -1.00
C GLU A 182 2.31 -2.16 -1.62
N GLY A 183 2.13 -1.14 -2.47
CA GLY A 183 0.85 -0.81 -3.08
C GLY A 183 -0.05 0.11 -2.26
N SER A 184 0.28 0.38 -1.00
CA SER A 184 -0.37 1.41 -0.17
C SER A 184 0.62 2.35 0.53
N ASP A 185 1.90 2.26 0.16
CA ASP A 185 3.00 3.06 0.68
C ASP A 185 3.17 4.40 -0.08
N PRO A 186 4.16 5.24 0.30
CA PRO A 186 4.39 6.51 -0.37
C PRO A 186 4.67 6.42 -1.88
N VAL A 187 5.11 5.26 -2.40
CA VAL A 187 5.28 5.05 -3.86
C VAL A 187 3.92 5.10 -4.54
N ARG A 188 2.91 4.42 -3.97
CA ARG A 188 1.54 4.47 -4.49
C ARG A 188 1.01 5.90 -4.47
N TYR A 189 1.16 6.61 -3.35
CA TYR A 189 0.70 8.00 -3.24
C TYR A 189 1.34 8.90 -4.32
N ARG A 190 2.65 8.76 -4.53
CA ARG A 190 3.39 9.55 -5.53
C ARG A 190 2.93 9.27 -6.96
N TRP A 191 2.71 8.00 -7.29
CA TRP A 191 2.19 7.59 -8.60
C TRP A 191 0.76 8.10 -8.83
N GLU A 192 -0.15 7.88 -7.87
CA GLU A 192 -1.55 8.36 -7.95
C GLU A 192 -1.60 9.87 -8.14
N THR A 193 -0.74 10.59 -7.42
CA THR A 193 -0.58 12.04 -7.56
C THR A 193 -0.15 12.42 -8.98
N ALA A 194 0.86 11.76 -9.54
CA ALA A 194 1.36 12.06 -10.88
C ALA A 194 0.31 11.79 -11.97
N VAL A 195 -0.43 10.68 -11.84
CA VAL A 195 -1.53 10.36 -12.78
C VAL A 195 -2.64 11.40 -12.66
N PHE A 196 -3.08 11.71 -11.43
CA PHE A 196 -4.13 12.70 -11.20
C PHE A 196 -3.74 14.09 -11.74
N GLU A 197 -2.52 14.56 -11.47
CA GLU A 197 -2.00 15.84 -11.98
C GLU A 197 -1.93 15.84 -13.52
N ALA A 198 -1.56 14.73 -14.16
CA ALA A 198 -1.58 14.63 -15.63
C ALA A 198 -3.01 14.69 -16.20
N PHE A 199 -4.01 14.11 -15.52
CA PHE A 199 -5.41 14.28 -15.91
C PHE A 199 -5.91 15.72 -15.67
N GLU A 200 -5.42 16.40 -14.62
CA GLU A 200 -5.73 17.80 -14.35
C GLU A 200 -5.16 18.75 -15.39
N ASP A 201 -3.87 18.63 -15.71
CA ASP A 201 -3.17 19.42 -16.73
C ASP A 201 -3.82 19.29 -18.11
N THR A 202 -4.34 18.10 -18.41
CA THR A 202 -4.99 17.80 -19.69
C THR A 202 -6.49 18.09 -19.68
N LYS A 203 -7.03 18.67 -18.59
CA LYS A 203 -8.47 18.98 -18.38
C LYS A 203 -9.39 17.76 -18.54
N ARG A 204 -8.87 16.58 -18.21
CA ARG A 204 -9.53 15.26 -18.35
C ARG A 204 -9.78 14.59 -17.01
N THR A 205 -9.85 15.36 -15.91
CA THR A 205 -10.15 14.82 -14.56
C THR A 205 -11.45 14.03 -14.49
N PHE A 206 -12.43 14.32 -15.36
CA PHE A 206 -13.64 13.52 -15.48
C PHE A 206 -13.33 12.06 -15.86
N VAL A 207 -12.40 11.82 -16.78
CA VAL A 207 -11.95 10.48 -17.22
C VAL A 207 -11.36 9.70 -16.04
N TYR A 208 -10.50 10.34 -15.24
CA TYR A 208 -9.91 9.72 -14.04
C TYR A 208 -10.97 9.22 -13.04
N GLY A 209 -12.08 9.93 -12.90
CA GLY A 209 -13.20 9.52 -12.05
C GLY A 209 -14.10 8.45 -12.68
N PHE A 210 -14.48 8.61 -13.96
CA PHE A 210 -15.44 7.74 -14.65
C PHE A 210 -14.93 6.32 -14.89
N ASP A 211 -13.66 6.18 -15.23
CA ASP A 211 -13.07 4.90 -15.64
C ASP A 211 -12.55 4.06 -14.46
N GLY A 212 -12.84 4.50 -13.24
CA GLY A 212 -12.44 3.81 -12.02
C GLY A 212 -10.93 3.86 -11.72
N TYR A 213 -10.20 4.83 -12.28
CA TYR A 213 -8.80 5.07 -11.89
C TYR A 213 -8.67 5.69 -10.50
N ALA A 214 -9.72 6.37 -10.02
CA ALA A 214 -9.73 6.97 -8.70
C ALA A 214 -9.53 5.91 -7.58
N PRO A 215 -8.61 6.13 -6.64
CA PRO A 215 -8.38 5.24 -5.52
C PRO A 215 -9.60 5.17 -4.60
N ASN A 216 -9.89 3.97 -4.08
CA ASN A 216 -10.99 3.76 -3.14
C ASN A 216 -10.70 4.32 -1.74
N ASP A 217 -11.76 4.44 -0.92
CA ASP A 217 -11.68 5.01 0.43
C ASP A 217 -10.74 4.28 1.38
N ALA A 218 -10.64 2.96 1.25
CA ALA A 218 -9.75 2.15 2.08
C ALA A 218 -8.28 2.49 1.81
N LEU A 219 -7.90 2.58 0.52
CA LEU A 219 -6.55 2.97 0.11
C LEU A 219 -6.24 4.40 0.51
N LEU A 220 -7.18 5.33 0.30
CA LEU A 220 -7.03 6.74 0.69
C LEU A 220 -6.89 6.94 2.20
N GLY A 221 -7.41 6.01 3.01
CA GLY A 221 -7.26 6.04 4.46
C GLY A 221 -5.86 5.65 4.96
N VAL A 222 -5.02 5.08 4.10
CA VAL A 222 -3.70 4.55 4.50
C VAL A 222 -2.54 5.07 3.67
N MET A 223 -2.76 5.51 2.43
CA MET A 223 -1.69 6.04 1.57
C MET A 223 -1.47 7.53 1.84
N TYR A 224 -0.21 7.92 1.98
CA TYR A 224 0.17 9.31 2.17
C TYR A 224 1.59 9.58 1.68
N ALA A 225 1.92 10.85 1.47
CA ALA A 225 3.26 11.28 1.11
C ALA A 225 4.28 10.95 2.22
N ARG A 226 5.57 10.83 1.85
CA ARG A 226 6.69 10.67 2.79
C ARG A 226 6.60 11.68 3.94
N GLN A 227 6.82 11.18 5.15
CA GLN A 227 6.85 12.00 6.37
C GLN A 227 8.30 12.14 6.87
N PRO A 228 8.56 13.02 7.85
CA PRO A 228 9.85 13.07 8.51
C PRO A 228 10.30 11.69 9.01
N LYS A 229 11.60 11.41 8.89
CA LYS A 229 12.17 10.07 9.16
C LYS A 229 11.87 9.56 10.57
N ASP A 230 11.96 10.43 11.56
CA ASP A 230 11.65 10.13 12.95
C ASP A 230 10.18 9.73 13.16
N PHE A 231 9.25 10.35 12.42
CA PHE A 231 7.83 9.99 12.45
C PHE A 231 7.62 8.60 11.86
N GLU A 232 8.15 8.37 10.66
CA GLU A 232 7.91 7.12 9.95
C GLU A 232 8.56 5.93 10.64
N GLN A 233 9.75 6.11 11.22
CA GLN A 233 10.43 5.09 12.00
C GLN A 233 9.57 4.64 13.19
N ASP A 234 9.06 5.58 13.97
CA ASP A 234 8.20 5.26 15.11
C ASP A 234 6.86 4.65 14.67
N ALA A 235 6.22 5.19 13.62
CA ALA A 235 4.97 4.66 13.07
C ALA A 235 5.16 3.25 12.51
N PHE A 236 6.28 2.99 11.84
CA PHE A 236 6.68 1.66 11.37
C PHE A 236 6.83 0.69 12.54
N CYS A 237 7.49 1.12 13.63
CA CYS A 237 7.62 0.28 14.83
C CYS A 237 6.30 0.00 15.53
N MET A 238 5.39 0.97 15.62
CA MET A 238 4.03 0.73 16.13
C MET A 238 3.27 -0.29 15.28
N MET A 239 3.39 -0.18 13.96
CA MET A 239 2.73 -1.10 13.03
C MET A 239 3.33 -2.51 13.09
N ALA A 240 4.66 -2.61 13.14
CA ALA A 240 5.39 -3.86 13.31
C ALA A 240 5.03 -4.54 14.63
N ALA A 241 4.87 -3.76 15.72
CA ALA A 241 4.54 -4.31 17.04
C ALA A 241 3.17 -4.99 17.03
N SER A 242 2.24 -4.48 16.21
CA SER A 242 0.93 -5.08 15.96
C SER A 242 0.92 -6.24 14.95
N GLY A 243 2.08 -6.68 14.47
CA GLY A 243 2.21 -7.80 13.53
C GLY A 243 1.80 -7.48 12.10
N LYS A 244 1.69 -6.19 11.75
CA LYS A 244 1.25 -5.77 10.41
C LYS A 244 2.41 -5.70 9.41
N VAL A 245 3.64 -5.48 9.87
CA VAL A 245 4.81 -5.44 8.98
C VAL A 245 5.35 -6.84 8.71
N ALA A 246 5.56 -7.17 7.43
CA ALA A 246 6.10 -8.46 7.01
C ALA A 246 7.52 -8.69 7.56
N GLY A 247 7.82 -9.91 8.01
CA GLY A 247 9.18 -10.30 8.39
C GLY A 247 9.67 -9.76 9.73
N ILE A 248 8.83 -9.03 10.47
CA ILE A 248 9.11 -8.58 11.83
C ILE A 248 8.13 -9.27 12.77
N ALA A 249 8.64 -10.01 13.75
CA ALA A 249 7.79 -10.62 14.75
C ALA A 249 7.09 -9.53 15.61
N PRO A 250 5.79 -9.68 15.93
CA PRO A 250 5.07 -8.74 16.76
C PRO A 250 5.67 -8.68 18.17
N LEU A 251 5.44 -7.57 18.86
CA LEU A 251 5.80 -7.45 20.27
C LEU A 251 4.93 -8.43 21.08
N PRO A 252 5.48 -9.17 22.07
CA PRO A 252 4.67 -10.01 22.94
C PRO A 252 3.62 -9.16 23.68
N ASP A 253 2.44 -9.75 23.90
CA ASP A 253 1.38 -9.07 24.65
C ASP A 253 1.77 -8.94 26.13
N THR A 254 1.94 -7.69 26.57
CA THR A 254 2.29 -7.32 27.94
C THR A 254 1.09 -6.74 28.70
N SER A 255 -0.14 -6.90 28.19
CA SER A 255 -1.35 -6.33 28.80
C SER A 255 -1.66 -6.87 30.20
N SER A 256 -1.25 -8.11 30.49
CA SER A 256 -1.40 -8.77 31.80
C SER A 256 -0.40 -8.29 32.86
N TRP A 257 0.53 -7.41 32.49
CA TRP A 257 1.60 -6.92 33.35
C TRP A 257 1.13 -5.77 34.23
N ASP A 258 1.71 -5.64 35.41
CA ASP A 258 1.37 -4.64 36.41
C ASP A 258 1.45 -3.23 35.79
N SER A 259 0.34 -2.50 35.89
CA SER A 259 0.23 -1.16 35.30
C SER A 259 1.22 -0.15 35.91
N GLY A 260 1.58 -0.33 37.19
CA GLY A 260 2.60 0.47 37.85
C GLY A 260 3.98 0.21 37.25
N VAL A 261 4.35 -1.05 37.03
CA VAL A 261 5.62 -1.39 36.36
C VAL A 261 5.65 -0.87 34.92
N ARG A 262 4.57 -1.02 34.16
CA ARG A 262 4.48 -0.50 32.79
C ARG A 262 4.69 1.02 32.71
N SER A 263 4.23 1.77 33.71
CA SER A 263 4.44 3.22 33.78
C SER A 263 5.88 3.63 34.10
N MET A 264 6.68 2.74 34.69
CA MET A 264 8.07 3.01 35.11
C MET A 264 9.11 2.63 34.04
N VAL A 265 8.68 1.92 32.99
CA VAL A 265 9.54 1.44 31.92
C VAL A 265 9.26 2.21 30.63
N ARG A 266 10.33 2.63 29.96
CA ARG A 266 10.23 3.30 28.67
C ARG A 266 9.65 2.36 27.62
N LEU A 267 8.63 2.83 26.91
CA LEU A 267 8.06 2.09 25.79
C LEU A 267 8.95 2.20 24.53
N TYR A 268 8.88 1.19 23.64
CA TYR A 268 9.66 1.16 22.40
C TYR A 268 9.32 2.37 21.49
N VAL A 269 8.08 2.86 21.57
CA VAL A 269 7.65 4.19 21.16
C VAL A 269 6.94 4.82 22.36
N PRO A 270 7.40 5.98 22.88
CA PRO A 270 6.75 6.64 24.01
C PRO A 270 5.26 6.93 23.76
N ASP A 271 4.43 6.86 24.79
CA ASP A 271 2.96 7.02 24.65
C ASP A 271 2.56 8.36 24.03
N GLU A 272 3.20 9.45 24.46
CA GLU A 272 2.94 10.78 23.89
C GLU A 272 3.23 10.79 22.38
N ARG A 273 4.36 10.18 21.99
CA ARG A 273 4.74 10.04 20.58
C ARG A 273 3.76 9.15 19.82
N ALA A 274 3.31 8.05 20.41
CA ALA A 274 2.33 7.16 19.81
C ALA A 274 0.95 7.82 19.62
N GLN A 275 0.55 8.73 20.52
CA GLN A 275 -0.66 9.55 20.35
C GLN A 275 -0.49 10.60 19.25
N GLN A 276 0.66 11.28 19.21
CA GLN A 276 1.01 12.21 18.13
C GLN A 276 0.97 11.52 16.77
N ILE A 277 1.52 10.31 16.66
CA ILE A 277 1.52 9.52 15.43
C ILE A 277 0.11 9.21 14.96
N ARG A 278 -0.73 8.64 15.83
CA ARG A 278 -2.12 8.30 15.49
C ARG A 278 -2.95 9.50 15.04
N ARG A 279 -2.77 10.65 15.71
CA ARG A 279 -3.41 11.91 15.30
C ARG A 279 -2.95 12.32 13.91
N ARG A 280 -1.64 12.31 13.67
CA ARG A 280 -1.06 12.69 12.38
C ARG A 280 -1.45 11.73 11.26
N GLU A 281 -1.55 10.43 11.51
CA GLU A 281 -2.07 9.46 10.53
C GLU A 281 -3.51 9.80 10.12
N GLY A 282 -4.35 10.21 11.08
CA GLY A 282 -5.70 10.72 10.80
C GLY A 282 -5.69 11.97 9.91
N GLU A 283 -4.86 12.96 10.25
CA GLU A 283 -4.68 14.18 9.44
C GLU A 283 -4.20 13.86 8.02
N LEU A 284 -3.24 12.94 7.88
CA LEU A 284 -2.71 12.53 6.58
C LEU A 284 -3.77 11.85 5.73
N ALA A 285 -4.60 10.99 6.31
CA ALA A 285 -5.73 10.40 5.61
C ALA A 285 -6.71 11.48 5.10
N ASP A 286 -6.97 12.51 5.89
CA ASP A 286 -7.84 13.62 5.48
C ASP A 286 -7.21 14.48 4.37
N VAL A 287 -5.92 14.78 4.46
CA VAL A 287 -5.17 15.49 3.41
C VAL A 287 -5.17 14.68 2.11
N THR A 288 -4.90 13.38 2.18
CA THR A 288 -4.95 12.49 1.02
C THR A 288 -6.36 12.47 0.43
N ARG A 289 -7.40 12.27 1.25
CA ARG A 289 -8.79 12.32 0.79
C ARG A 289 -9.11 13.64 0.11
N ALA A 290 -8.70 14.78 0.67
CA ALA A 290 -8.94 16.09 0.10
C ALA A 290 -8.27 16.27 -1.27
N LYS A 291 -7.03 15.78 -1.45
CA LYS A 291 -6.34 15.81 -2.74
C LYS A 291 -7.13 15.08 -3.82
N PHE A 292 -7.63 13.89 -3.50
CA PHE A 292 -8.43 13.07 -4.41
C PHE A 292 -9.94 13.31 -4.27
N ALA A 293 -10.40 14.32 -3.52
CA ALA A 293 -11.84 14.58 -3.34
C ALA A 293 -12.46 15.18 -4.60
N LYS A 294 -11.66 15.89 -5.42
CA LYS A 294 -12.09 16.44 -6.72
C LYS A 294 -12.70 15.39 -7.65
N VAL A 295 -12.41 14.10 -7.44
CA VAL A 295 -12.91 12.99 -8.25
C VAL A 295 -14.00 12.16 -7.55
N LYS A 296 -14.29 12.43 -6.27
CA LYS A 296 -15.30 11.73 -5.46
C LYS A 296 -16.67 12.40 -5.49
N VAL A 297 -17.15 12.73 -6.69
CA VAL A 297 -18.57 13.04 -6.86
C VAL A 297 -19.30 11.70 -6.95
N ALA A 298 -20.26 11.44 -6.06
CA ALA A 298 -21.11 10.26 -6.19
C ALA A 298 -21.84 10.33 -7.53
N ASN A 299 -21.53 9.40 -8.44
CA ASN A 299 -21.82 9.52 -9.88
C ASN A 299 -21.15 10.78 -10.47
N PRO A 300 -19.85 10.73 -10.83
CA PRO A 300 -19.25 11.84 -11.56
C PRO A 300 -20.15 12.13 -12.76
N GLN A 301 -20.52 13.39 -12.95
CA GLN A 301 -21.26 13.81 -14.14
C GLN A 301 -20.23 14.35 -15.13
N LEU A 302 -20.45 14.08 -16.42
CA LEU A 302 -19.67 14.74 -17.45
C LEU A 302 -19.90 16.26 -17.32
N PRO A 303 -18.90 17.09 -17.67
CA PRO A 303 -19.08 18.54 -17.66
C PRO A 303 -20.35 18.94 -18.44
N PRO A 304 -21.05 20.03 -18.06
CA PRO A 304 -22.25 20.46 -18.76
C PRO A 304 -22.07 20.51 -20.29
N GLY A 305 -22.96 19.84 -21.02
CA GLY A 305 -22.92 19.74 -22.48
C GLY A 305 -21.99 18.66 -23.05
N VAL A 306 -21.10 18.07 -22.23
CA VAL A 306 -20.27 16.93 -22.64
C VAL A 306 -21.06 15.63 -22.44
N ARG A 307 -21.09 14.79 -23.48
CA ARG A 307 -21.72 13.46 -23.48
C ARG A 307 -20.85 12.46 -24.23
N GLU A 308 -21.07 11.17 -24.00
CA GLU A 308 -20.50 10.15 -24.87
C GLU A 308 -21.19 10.22 -26.24
N MET A 309 -20.39 10.32 -27.30
CA MET A 309 -20.81 10.42 -28.69
C MET A 309 -20.09 9.37 -29.52
N SER A 310 -20.67 9.00 -30.66
CA SER A 310 -20.02 8.10 -31.60
C SER A 310 -20.22 8.60 -33.04
N LEU A 311 -19.14 8.53 -33.81
CA LEU A 311 -19.17 8.68 -35.26
C LEU A 311 -18.94 7.30 -35.87
N GLY A 312 -20.03 6.70 -36.36
CA GLY A 312 -19.97 5.51 -37.19
C GLY A 312 -19.69 5.89 -38.65
N LYS A 313 -19.00 5.01 -39.38
CA LYS A 313 -18.68 5.21 -40.80
C LYS A 313 -17.98 6.54 -41.07
N VAL A 314 -16.73 6.64 -40.62
CA VAL A 314 -15.85 7.76 -40.96
C VAL A 314 -15.81 7.90 -42.48
N GLU A 315 -16.03 9.11 -42.98
CA GLU A 315 -15.90 9.47 -44.40
C GLU A 315 -14.47 9.94 -44.67
N SER A 316 -13.97 10.84 -43.81
CA SER A 316 -12.63 11.38 -43.93
C SER A 316 -12.01 11.71 -42.58
N PHE A 317 -10.68 11.60 -42.53
CA PHE A 317 -9.85 11.99 -41.41
C PHE A 317 -8.74 12.90 -41.91
N SER A 318 -8.52 14.00 -41.21
CA SER A 318 -7.41 14.91 -41.51
C SER A 318 -6.82 15.48 -40.24
N ARG A 319 -5.61 16.02 -40.35
CA ARG A 319 -4.99 16.83 -39.30
C ARG A 319 -4.61 18.17 -39.90
N ASP A 320 -5.04 19.26 -39.28
CA ASP A 320 -4.71 20.63 -39.73
C ASP A 320 -3.38 21.14 -39.14
N GLY A 321 -2.56 20.23 -38.61
CA GLY A 321 -1.32 20.52 -37.90
C GLY A 321 -1.50 20.80 -36.40
N LYS A 322 -2.72 21.08 -35.93
CA LYS A 322 -3.02 21.28 -34.49
C LYS A 322 -4.14 20.37 -33.99
N LYS A 323 -5.14 20.10 -34.80
CA LYS A 323 -6.34 19.35 -34.45
C LYS A 323 -6.50 18.17 -35.38
N ALA A 324 -7.08 17.10 -34.86
CA ALA A 324 -7.64 16.02 -35.69
C ALA A 324 -9.09 16.36 -36.05
N ILE A 325 -9.44 16.17 -37.31
CA ILE A 325 -10.77 16.44 -37.84
C ILE A 325 -11.32 15.14 -38.41
N VAL A 326 -12.41 14.65 -37.81
CA VAL A 326 -13.11 13.45 -38.22
C VAL A 326 -14.44 13.84 -38.82
N THR A 327 -14.67 13.48 -40.08
CA THR A 327 -15.96 13.68 -40.74
C THR A 327 -16.65 12.33 -40.92
N SER A 328 -17.93 12.27 -40.61
CA SER A 328 -18.82 11.15 -40.89
C SER A 328 -20.00 11.65 -41.72
N LEU A 329 -20.45 10.82 -42.66
CA LEU A 329 -21.66 11.03 -43.43
C LEU A 329 -22.50 9.76 -43.36
N VAL A 330 -23.73 9.91 -42.89
CA VAL A 330 -24.70 8.82 -42.85
C VAL A 330 -25.98 9.27 -43.54
N THR A 331 -26.28 8.66 -44.67
CA THR A 331 -27.58 8.80 -45.33
C THR A 331 -28.56 7.80 -44.73
N ARG A 332 -29.71 8.29 -44.27
CA ARG A 332 -30.82 7.46 -43.79
C ARG A 332 -32.02 7.67 -44.71
N GLU A 333 -32.67 6.58 -45.07
CA GLU A 333 -33.97 6.63 -45.74
C GLU A 333 -35.03 6.08 -44.78
N GLU A 334 -36.06 6.87 -44.54
CA GLU A 334 -37.22 6.50 -43.72
C GLU A 334 -38.49 6.73 -44.53
N GLN A 335 -39.48 5.85 -44.35
CA GLN A 335 -40.77 5.97 -45.01
C GLN A 335 -41.81 6.46 -44.02
N GLN A 336 -42.34 7.67 -44.22
CA GLN A 336 -43.37 8.26 -43.37
C GLN A 336 -44.69 8.31 -44.15
N GLY A 337 -45.49 7.25 -44.01
CA GLY A 337 -46.69 7.05 -44.83
C GLY A 337 -46.34 6.78 -46.29
N SER A 338 -46.89 7.57 -47.22
CA SER A 338 -46.56 7.51 -48.66
C SER A 338 -45.31 8.33 -49.04
N LYS A 339 -44.73 9.09 -48.11
CA LYS A 339 -43.61 10.00 -48.35
C LYS A 339 -42.29 9.35 -47.97
N ARG A 340 -41.30 9.40 -48.86
CA ARG A 340 -39.92 8.96 -48.59
C ARG A 340 -39.10 10.13 -48.04
N ILE A 341 -38.54 9.97 -46.85
CA ILE A 341 -37.65 10.94 -46.22
C ILE A 341 -36.22 10.45 -46.36
N VAL A 342 -35.38 11.23 -47.04
CA VAL A 342 -33.94 11.00 -47.12
C VAL A 342 -33.27 12.04 -46.23
N SER A 343 -32.48 11.62 -45.25
CA SER A 343 -31.73 12.50 -44.36
C SER A 343 -30.24 12.22 -44.49
N ASP A 344 -29.49 13.22 -44.94
CA ASP A 344 -28.03 13.20 -44.93
C ASP A 344 -27.52 13.84 -43.64
N ASP A 345 -27.08 13.00 -42.70
CA ASP A 345 -26.49 13.43 -41.44
C ASP A 345 -24.97 13.50 -41.60
N ARG A 346 -24.42 14.71 -41.72
CA ARG A 346 -22.99 14.95 -41.75
C ARG A 346 -22.52 15.45 -40.39
N ALA A 347 -21.57 14.77 -39.77
CA ALA A 347 -21.00 15.20 -38.51
C ALA A 347 -19.49 15.42 -38.65
N THR A 348 -19.01 16.57 -38.19
CA THR A 348 -17.59 16.92 -38.15
C THR A 348 -17.17 17.09 -36.69
N ALA A 349 -16.31 16.19 -36.20
CA ALA A 349 -15.74 16.28 -34.88
C ALA A 349 -14.29 16.78 -34.94
N MET A 350 -13.99 17.81 -34.15
CA MET A 350 -12.65 18.37 -34.02
C MET A 350 -12.07 18.00 -32.66
N PHE A 351 -10.81 17.55 -32.63
CA PHE A 351 -10.12 17.15 -31.41
C PHE A 351 -8.82 17.93 -31.29
N ASP A 352 -8.63 18.60 -30.15
CA ASP A 352 -7.37 19.31 -29.85
C ASP A 352 -6.21 18.35 -29.63
N ASP A 353 -6.49 17.15 -29.12
CA ASP A 353 -5.52 16.08 -28.93
C ASP A 353 -6.03 14.79 -29.58
N TRP A 354 -5.12 14.00 -30.15
CA TRP A 354 -5.46 12.75 -30.81
C TRP A 354 -4.43 11.66 -30.49
N PRO A 355 -4.84 10.40 -30.29
CA PRO A 355 -3.90 9.31 -30.03
C PRO A 355 -2.78 9.22 -31.09
N SER A 356 -1.53 9.12 -30.65
CA SER A 356 -0.38 9.11 -31.57
C SER A 356 -0.41 7.92 -32.52
N GLY A 357 0.05 8.13 -33.75
CA GLY A 357 0.10 7.09 -34.79
C GLY A 357 -1.25 6.63 -35.33
N VAL A 358 -2.37 7.12 -34.79
CA VAL A 358 -3.71 6.75 -35.26
C VAL A 358 -4.14 7.62 -36.45
N VAL A 359 -4.53 6.93 -37.52
CA VAL A 359 -5.19 7.47 -38.71
C VAL A 359 -6.46 6.65 -38.91
N LEU A 360 -7.60 7.32 -39.10
CA LEU A 360 -8.86 6.63 -39.41
C LEU A 360 -9.02 6.49 -40.92
N GLU A 361 -9.40 5.30 -41.35
CA GLU A 361 -9.77 5.03 -42.74
C GLU A 361 -11.29 5.12 -42.94
N PRO A 362 -11.76 5.26 -44.19
CA PRO A 362 -13.18 5.21 -44.47
C PRO A 362 -13.83 3.93 -43.91
N ASN A 363 -15.00 4.09 -43.29
CA ASN A 363 -15.77 3.07 -42.57
C ASN A 363 -15.28 2.71 -41.16
N ASP A 364 -14.18 3.29 -40.67
CA ASP A 364 -13.83 3.17 -39.26
C ASP A 364 -14.87 3.86 -38.36
N SER A 365 -14.76 3.66 -37.04
CA SER A 365 -15.61 4.36 -36.08
C SER A 365 -14.82 4.85 -34.88
N VAL A 366 -15.29 5.96 -34.30
CA VAL A 366 -14.73 6.56 -33.10
C VAL A 366 -15.84 6.87 -32.10
N SER A 367 -15.60 6.54 -30.84
CA SER A 367 -16.39 6.98 -29.69
C SER A 367 -15.54 7.94 -28.86
N PHE A 368 -16.18 8.97 -28.31
CA PHE A 368 -15.50 10.01 -27.56
C PHE A 368 -16.47 10.72 -26.62
N TYR A 369 -15.93 11.34 -25.58
CA TYR A 369 -16.61 12.39 -24.84
C TYR A 369 -16.47 13.71 -25.59
N GLY A 370 -17.60 14.35 -25.90
CA GLY A 370 -17.62 15.61 -26.65
C GLY A 370 -18.90 16.40 -26.44
N ALA A 371 -18.93 17.59 -27.00
CA ALA A 371 -20.08 18.49 -26.96
C ALA A 371 -20.54 18.85 -28.38
N GLU A 372 -21.84 19.07 -28.54
CA GLU A 372 -22.41 19.62 -29.76
C GLU A 372 -22.24 21.15 -29.75
N VAL A 373 -21.57 21.68 -30.77
CA VAL A 373 -21.27 23.12 -30.88
C VAL A 373 -22.31 23.82 -31.73
N ALA A 374 -22.69 23.21 -32.86
CA ALA A 374 -23.67 23.76 -33.77
C ALA A 374 -24.37 22.64 -34.53
N VAL A 375 -25.65 22.88 -34.84
CA VAL A 375 -26.44 22.06 -35.75
C VAL A 375 -27.06 22.97 -36.79
N GLN A 376 -26.86 22.63 -38.06
CA GLN A 376 -27.51 23.30 -39.18
C GLN A 376 -28.39 22.30 -39.91
N GLU A 377 -29.67 22.64 -40.07
CA GLU A 377 -30.61 21.87 -40.86
C GLU A 377 -30.95 22.60 -42.14
N LEU A 378 -30.89 21.90 -43.25
CA LEU A 378 -31.21 22.39 -44.58
C LEU A 378 -32.20 21.44 -45.23
N GLN A 379 -33.32 21.96 -45.70
CA GLN A 379 -34.22 21.22 -46.56
C GLN A 379 -33.73 21.35 -48.00
N LEU A 380 -33.20 20.25 -48.55
CA LEU A 380 -32.63 20.23 -49.90
C LEU A 380 -33.72 20.08 -50.96
N LYS A 381 -34.75 19.27 -50.66
CA LYS A 381 -35.87 19.02 -51.56
C LYS A 381 -37.13 18.68 -50.77
N SER A 382 -38.29 19.18 -51.21
CA SER A 382 -39.58 18.82 -50.63
C SER A 382 -40.63 18.72 -51.71
N THR A 383 -41.13 17.50 -51.95
CA THR A 383 -42.25 17.18 -52.85
C THR A 383 -43.28 16.34 -52.08
N PRO A 384 -44.49 16.10 -52.64
CA PRO A 384 -45.48 15.21 -52.04
C PRO A 384 -44.95 13.79 -51.78
N GLU A 385 -44.03 13.32 -52.62
CA GLU A 385 -43.48 11.95 -52.59
C GLU A 385 -42.15 11.85 -51.85
N VAL A 386 -41.32 12.91 -51.86
CA VAL A 386 -39.96 12.88 -51.30
C VAL A 386 -39.64 14.13 -50.50
N GLU A 387 -39.06 13.95 -49.32
CA GLU A 387 -38.41 15.02 -48.58
C GLU A 387 -36.95 14.67 -48.34
N HIS A 388 -36.06 15.53 -48.82
CA HIS A 388 -34.61 15.40 -48.63
C HIS A 388 -34.14 16.49 -47.69
N ARG A 389 -33.60 16.08 -46.53
CA ARG A 389 -33.02 16.96 -45.53
C ARG A 389 -31.51 16.68 -45.43
N SER A 390 -30.74 17.72 -45.13
CA SER A 390 -29.35 17.60 -44.72
C SER A 390 -29.21 18.23 -43.35
N ARG A 391 -28.64 17.48 -42.41
CA ARG A 391 -28.31 17.97 -41.08
C ARG A 391 -26.80 17.91 -40.89
N GLN A 392 -26.22 19.03 -40.51
CA GLN A 392 -24.79 19.18 -40.29
C GLN A 392 -24.52 19.44 -38.82
N TYR A 393 -23.73 18.57 -38.20
CA TYR A 393 -23.30 18.68 -36.81
C TYR A 393 -21.84 19.11 -36.74
N GLN A 394 -21.54 20.12 -35.93
CA GLN A 394 -20.19 20.43 -35.51
C GLN A 394 -20.02 19.98 -34.06
N LEU A 395 -19.04 19.11 -33.84
CA LEU A 395 -18.77 18.48 -32.56
C LEU A 395 -17.38 18.86 -32.06
N ASP A 396 -17.27 19.15 -30.78
CA ASP A 396 -16.02 19.40 -30.08
C ASP A 396 -15.66 18.15 -29.27
N GLY A 397 -14.70 17.38 -29.79
CA GLY A 397 -14.22 16.15 -29.21
C GLY A 397 -13.21 16.42 -28.10
N LYS A 398 -13.58 16.12 -26.86
CA LYS A 398 -12.73 16.32 -25.67
C LYS A 398 -11.80 15.15 -25.42
N HIS A 399 -12.32 13.93 -25.55
CA HIS A 399 -11.57 12.72 -25.25
C HIS A 399 -12.06 11.52 -26.05
N VAL A 400 -11.22 10.98 -26.93
CA VAL A 400 -11.43 9.68 -27.55
C VAL A 400 -11.46 8.58 -26.50
N THR A 401 -12.55 7.80 -26.47
CA THR A 401 -12.73 6.64 -25.57
C THR A 401 -12.50 5.31 -26.28
N LYS A 402 -12.82 5.24 -27.57
CA LYS A 402 -12.72 4.00 -28.35
C LYS A 402 -12.55 4.30 -29.83
N ILE A 403 -11.72 3.50 -30.49
CA ILE A 403 -11.60 3.48 -31.95
C ILE A 403 -11.78 2.05 -32.42
N VAL A 404 -12.60 1.85 -33.45
CA VAL A 404 -12.69 0.58 -34.18
C VAL A 404 -12.15 0.84 -35.59
N SER A 405 -11.00 0.25 -35.89
CA SER A 405 -10.37 0.35 -37.21
C SER A 405 -10.14 -1.04 -37.79
N LYS A 406 -10.62 -1.28 -39.02
CA LYS A 406 -10.52 -2.59 -39.69
C LYS A 406 -10.98 -3.77 -38.81
N GLY A 407 -12.04 -3.58 -38.03
CA GLY A 407 -12.57 -4.57 -37.10
C GLY A 407 -11.80 -4.72 -35.78
N LYS A 408 -10.63 -4.09 -35.61
CA LYS A 408 -9.88 -4.07 -34.34
C LYS A 408 -10.36 -2.93 -33.45
N THR A 409 -10.76 -3.27 -32.23
CA THR A 409 -11.13 -2.28 -31.20
C THR A 409 -9.91 -1.89 -30.37
N THR A 410 -9.67 -0.60 -30.23
CA THR A 410 -8.72 -0.01 -29.27
C THR A 410 -9.49 0.89 -28.32
N VAL A 411 -9.33 0.69 -27.02
CA VAL A 411 -9.98 1.49 -25.96
C VAL A 411 -8.93 2.42 -25.36
N TYR A 412 -9.31 3.68 -25.15
CA TYR A 412 -8.46 4.72 -24.59
C TYR A 412 -9.15 5.26 -23.35
N PHE A 413 -8.66 4.88 -22.17
CA PHE A 413 -9.12 5.40 -20.86
C PHE A 413 -10.65 5.49 -20.80
N ARG A 414 -11.28 4.36 -20.47
CA ARG A 414 -12.74 4.14 -20.35
C ARG A 414 -13.02 3.26 -19.13
#